data_AF-A0A2V6ZKX9-F1
#
_entry.id   AF-A0A2V6ZKX9-F1
#
_cell.length_a   1.000
_cell.length_b   1.000
_cell.length_c   1.000
_cell.angle_alpha   90.00
_cell.angle_beta   90.00
_cell.angle_gamma   90.00
#
_symmetry.space_group_name_H-M   'P 1'
#
loop_
_entity.id
_entity.type
_entity.pdbx_description
1 polymer ?
#
loop_
_entity_poly.entity_id
_entity_poly.type
_entity_poly.pdbx_seq_one_letter_code
_entity_poly.pdbx_strand_id
1 'polypeptide(L)'
;MADATLPTATPTETRCARCRAALTENDRVTAGDRVFCRTCYDILKLELRRGVATMSEDINYPRAVLGAILGGVVGVLAWWGFTVLTKIGFGLVAVVIGFLVGQGTARFAGGKRSVGLQAVSVAVGVLSFLVAVYLVNMTFINEALVQRGESWRMTFPPASLDMFYKVVAINFGIMKLVFLGIVAYEAWIIPRPVKLPKP
;
A
#
# COMPACT_ATOMS: atom_id res chain seq x y z
N MET A 1 -48.63 -0.15 -56.16
CA MET A 1 -48.05 0.99 -55.40
C MET A 1 -48.23 0.67 -53.93
N ALA A 2 -47.14 0.35 -53.23
CA ALA A 2 -47.11 0.25 -51.78
C ALA A 2 -45.66 0.55 -51.36
N ASP A 3 -45.34 1.83 -51.22
CA ASP A 3 -44.09 2.29 -50.63
C ASP A 3 -44.09 1.90 -49.16
N ALA A 4 -43.26 0.92 -48.80
CA ALA A 4 -42.95 0.62 -47.42
C ALA A 4 -41.97 1.68 -46.91
N THR A 5 -42.49 2.70 -46.23
CA THR A 5 -41.67 3.67 -45.50
C THR A 5 -40.98 2.96 -44.34
N LEU A 6 -39.66 2.75 -44.45
CA LEU A 6 -38.83 2.26 -43.36
C LEU A 6 -38.93 3.25 -42.17
N PRO A 7 -39.12 2.78 -40.93
CA PRO A 7 -39.06 3.66 -39.77
C PRO A 7 -37.64 4.24 -39.65
N THR A 8 -37.53 5.56 -39.82
CA THR A 8 -36.32 6.32 -39.56
C THR A 8 -35.95 6.13 -38.10
N ALA A 9 -34.85 5.43 -37.82
CA ALA A 9 -34.30 5.34 -36.48
C ALA A 9 -33.99 6.76 -35.99
N THR A 10 -34.74 7.24 -35.00
CA THR A 10 -34.43 8.48 -34.29
C THR A 10 -33.01 8.37 -33.75
N PRO A 11 -32.09 9.29 -34.10
CA PRO A 11 -30.76 9.26 -33.51
C PRO A 11 -30.94 9.46 -32.01
N THR A 12 -30.51 8.48 -31.22
CA THR A 12 -30.45 8.62 -29.76
C THR A 12 -29.50 9.77 -29.47
N GLU A 13 -30.08 10.96 -29.28
CA GLU A 13 -29.36 12.21 -29.10
C GLU A 13 -28.42 12.03 -27.90
N THR A 14 -27.12 11.87 -28.19
CA THR A 14 -26.13 11.61 -27.15
C THR A 14 -26.01 12.88 -26.33
N ARG A 15 -26.38 12.83 -25.04
CA ARG A 15 -26.34 14.00 -24.16
C ARG A 15 -25.10 13.99 -23.29
N CYS A 16 -24.59 15.18 -22.99
CA CYS A 16 -23.48 15.34 -22.06
C CYS A 16 -23.88 14.88 -20.65
N ALA A 17 -23.08 14.01 -20.03
CA ALA A 17 -23.35 13.48 -18.70
C ALA A 17 -23.30 14.53 -17.57
N ARG A 18 -22.68 15.70 -17.80
CA ARG A 18 -22.59 16.79 -16.81
C ARG A 18 -23.66 17.87 -17.01
N CYS A 19 -23.73 18.47 -18.19
CA CYS A 19 -24.63 19.61 -18.47
C CYS A 19 -25.93 19.23 -19.19
N ARG A 20 -26.11 17.95 -19.57
CA ARG A 20 -27.27 17.42 -20.32
C ARG A 20 -27.54 18.06 -21.69
N ALA A 21 -26.62 18.88 -22.21
CA ALA A 21 -26.70 19.42 -23.56
C ALA A 21 -26.64 18.30 -24.62
N ALA A 22 -27.38 18.47 -25.71
CA ALA A 22 -27.29 17.61 -26.89
C ALA A 22 -25.90 17.73 -27.51
N LEU A 23 -25.27 16.59 -27.81
CA LEU A 23 -23.93 16.55 -28.39
C LEU A 23 -24.00 16.19 -29.87
N THR A 24 -23.25 16.93 -30.67
CA THR A 24 -22.94 16.57 -32.05
C THR A 24 -21.75 15.60 -32.07
N GLU A 25 -21.53 14.93 -33.19
CA GLU A 25 -20.43 13.96 -33.33
C GLU A 25 -19.04 14.56 -33.14
N ASN A 26 -18.89 15.87 -33.40
CA ASN A 26 -17.62 16.60 -33.31
C ASN A 26 -17.31 17.15 -31.91
N ASP A 27 -18.35 17.29 -31.06
CA ASP A 27 -18.26 17.90 -29.73
C ASP A 27 -18.30 16.90 -28.58
N ARG A 28 -18.55 15.62 -28.90
CA ARG A 28 -18.56 14.52 -27.93
C ARG A 28 -17.13 14.05 -27.62
N VAL A 29 -16.83 13.92 -26.33
CA VAL A 29 -15.61 13.28 -25.81
C VAL A 29 -16.03 12.12 -24.92
N THR A 30 -15.53 10.92 -25.21
CA THR A 30 -15.80 9.71 -24.43
C THR A 30 -14.81 9.58 -23.28
N ALA A 31 -15.31 9.32 -22.08
CA ALA A 31 -14.51 9.10 -20.87
C ALA A 31 -15.08 7.90 -20.10
N GLY A 32 -14.53 6.71 -20.36
CA GLY A 32 -15.12 5.45 -19.89
C GLY A 32 -16.51 5.23 -20.48
N ASP A 33 -17.48 4.88 -19.63
CA ASP A 33 -18.86 4.60 -20.04
C ASP A 33 -19.73 5.87 -20.19
N ARG A 34 -19.12 7.07 -20.14
CA ARG A 34 -19.84 8.34 -20.19
C ARG A 34 -19.32 9.25 -21.30
N VAL A 35 -20.21 10.10 -21.81
CA VAL A 35 -19.92 11.06 -22.87
C VAL A 35 -20.07 12.49 -22.35
N PHE A 36 -19.10 13.35 -22.64
CA PHE A 36 -19.06 14.74 -22.19
C PHE A 36 -18.89 15.71 -23.35
N CYS A 37 -19.34 16.95 -23.17
CA CYS A 37 -18.98 18.07 -24.05
C CYS A 37 -17.50 18.45 -23.86
N ARG A 38 -16.81 18.98 -24.89
CA ARG A 38 -15.39 19.40 -24.78
C ARG A 38 -15.14 20.29 -23.55
N THR A 39 -15.93 21.35 -23.37
CA THR A 39 -15.82 22.28 -22.23
C THR A 39 -16.03 21.57 -20.89
N CYS A 40 -17.01 20.67 -20.81
CA CYS A 40 -17.35 19.90 -19.62
C CYS A 40 -16.23 18.94 -19.24
N TYR A 41 -15.60 18.33 -20.25
CA TYR A 41 -14.46 17.44 -20.10
C TYR A 41 -13.21 18.20 -19.63
N ASP A 42 -12.95 19.38 -20.18
CA ASP A 42 -11.82 20.23 -19.76
C ASP A 42 -11.96 20.71 -18.31
N ILE A 43 -13.16 21.14 -17.90
CA ILE A 43 -13.45 21.50 -16.50
C ILE A 43 -13.23 20.30 -15.57
N LEU A 44 -13.77 19.13 -15.93
CA LEU A 44 -13.60 17.90 -15.14
C LEU A 44 -12.12 17.51 -15.02
N LYS A 45 -11.36 17.60 -16.12
CA LYS A 45 -9.92 17.32 -16.15
C LYS A 45 -9.15 18.29 -15.26
N LEU A 46 -9.54 19.56 -15.24
CA LEU A 46 -8.90 20.60 -14.43
C LEU A 46 -9.21 20.43 -12.94
N GLU A 47 -10.46 20.12 -12.59
CA GLU A 47 -10.88 19.75 -11.22
C GLU A 47 -10.12 18.52 -10.73
N LEU A 48 -10.01 17.47 -11.55
CA LEU A 48 -9.28 16.25 -11.23
C LEU A 48 -7.79 16.51 -11.03
N ARG A 49 -7.17 17.31 -11.91
CA ARG A 49 -5.76 17.73 -11.78
C ARG A 49 -5.52 18.51 -10.49
N ARG A 50 -6.40 19.46 -10.15
CA ARG A 50 -6.32 20.20 -8.88
C ARG A 50 -6.46 19.28 -7.68
N GLY A 51 -7.43 18.36 -7.69
CA GLY A 51 -7.63 17.40 -6.60
C GLY A 51 -6.45 16.42 -6.43
N VAL A 52 -5.80 16.01 -7.52
CA VAL A 52 -4.59 15.18 -7.45
C VAL A 52 -3.39 15.98 -6.96
N ALA A 53 -3.23 17.24 -7.38
CA ALA A 53 -2.15 18.11 -6.93
C ALA A 53 -2.21 18.36 -5.41
N THR A 54 -3.40 18.66 -4.87
CA THR A 54 -3.59 18.88 -3.43
C THR A 54 -3.34 17.63 -2.58
N MET A 55 -3.53 16.43 -3.14
CA MET A 55 -3.16 15.17 -2.46
C MET A 55 -1.65 14.98 -2.29
N SER A 56 -0.83 15.74 -3.02
CA SER A 56 0.63 15.68 -2.97
C SER A 56 1.29 16.88 -2.27
N GLU A 57 0.54 17.95 -2.01
CA GLU A 57 1.02 19.16 -1.34
C GLU A 57 0.88 19.08 0.20
N ASP A 58 1.70 19.84 0.94
CA ASP A 58 1.69 19.94 2.41
C ASP A 58 1.68 18.61 3.18
N ILE A 59 2.49 17.64 2.72
CA ILE A 59 2.58 16.33 3.35
C ILE A 59 3.32 16.45 4.69
N ASN A 60 2.65 16.09 5.77
CA ASN A 60 3.28 16.01 7.09
C ASN A 60 4.03 14.68 7.24
N TYR A 61 5.26 14.64 6.73
CA TYR A 61 6.14 13.47 6.81
C TYR A 61 6.40 12.97 8.24
N PRO A 62 6.63 13.84 9.26
CA PRO A 62 6.82 13.37 10.63
C PRO A 62 5.62 12.56 11.17
N ARG A 63 4.39 13.02 10.93
CA ARG A 63 3.19 12.28 11.32
C ARG A 63 3.07 10.97 10.54
N ALA A 64 3.38 10.99 9.25
CA ALA A 64 3.35 9.78 8.43
C ALA A 64 4.36 8.72 8.93
N VAL A 65 5.58 9.13 9.29
CA VAL A 65 6.60 8.26 9.89
C VAL A 65 6.10 7.68 11.22
N LEU A 66 5.50 8.51 12.08
CA LEU A 66 4.92 8.04 13.34
C LEU A 66 3.83 6.98 13.09
N GLY A 67 2.93 7.24 12.15
CA GLY A 67 1.90 6.27 11.75
C GLY A 67 2.49 4.97 11.22
N ALA A 68 3.53 5.05 10.40
CA ALA A 68 4.26 3.90 9.88
C ALA A 68 4.87 3.05 11.01
N ILE A 69 5.53 3.71 11.97
CA ILE A 69 6.18 3.05 13.11
C ILE A 69 5.12 2.36 13.99
N LEU A 70 4.01 3.04 14.30
CA LEU A 70 2.93 2.45 15.07
C LEU A 70 2.32 1.21 14.38
N GLY A 71 2.06 1.32 13.07
CA GLY A 71 1.62 0.17 12.27
C GLY A 71 2.63 -0.98 12.28
N GLY A 72 3.92 -0.65 12.18
CA GLY A 72 5.03 -1.60 12.26
C GLY A 72 5.08 -2.31 13.60
N VAL A 73 5.06 -1.58 14.71
CA VAL A 73 5.05 -2.13 16.08
C VAL A 73 3.88 -3.10 16.27
N VAL A 74 2.67 -2.72 15.87
CA VAL A 74 1.49 -3.59 15.96
C VAL A 74 1.68 -4.86 15.11
N GLY A 75 2.18 -4.71 13.88
CA GLY A 75 2.44 -5.84 12.99
C GLY A 75 3.51 -6.79 13.54
N VAL A 76 4.62 -6.25 14.08
CA VAL A 76 5.70 -7.02 14.70
C VAL A 76 5.17 -7.83 15.89
N LEU A 77 4.45 -7.17 16.81
CA LEU A 77 3.93 -7.83 18.00
C LEU A 77 2.90 -8.91 17.66
N ALA A 78 2.00 -8.62 16.71
CA ALA A 78 1.02 -9.59 16.23
C ALA A 78 1.71 -10.82 15.63
N TRP A 79 2.73 -10.63 14.79
CA TRP A 79 3.45 -11.74 14.17
C TRP A 79 4.26 -12.55 15.16
N TRP A 80 5.06 -11.87 15.96
CA TRP A 80 5.92 -12.50 16.95
C TRP A 80 5.08 -13.32 17.94
N GLY A 81 4.04 -12.72 18.53
CA GLY A 81 3.14 -13.41 19.44
C GLY A 81 2.46 -14.61 18.80
N PHE A 82 1.90 -14.45 17.59
CA PHE A 82 1.28 -15.57 16.86
C PHE A 82 2.27 -16.71 16.61
N THR A 83 3.49 -16.41 16.16
CA THR A 83 4.49 -17.43 15.80
C THR A 83 5.01 -18.18 17.03
N VAL A 84 5.23 -17.47 18.14
CA VAL A 84 5.69 -18.09 19.39
C VAL A 84 4.62 -19.01 19.97
N LEU A 85 3.34 -18.61 19.93
CA LEU A 85 2.22 -19.40 20.47
C LEU A 85 1.87 -20.61 19.60
N THR A 86 1.87 -20.44 18.27
CA THR A 86 1.45 -21.50 17.34
C THR A 86 2.58 -22.39 16.88
N LYS A 87 3.84 -21.94 17.03
CA LYS A 87 5.04 -22.60 16.51
C LYS A 87 5.03 -22.78 14.97
N ILE A 88 4.15 -22.06 14.26
CA ILE A 88 3.99 -22.12 12.81
C ILE A 88 4.48 -20.82 12.17
N GLY A 89 5.38 -20.92 11.19
CA GLY A 89 5.84 -19.80 10.37
C GLY A 89 4.88 -19.50 9.21
N PHE A 90 3.86 -18.69 9.44
CA PHE A 90 2.83 -18.40 8.44
C PHE A 90 3.16 -17.16 7.59
N GLY A 91 3.20 -17.31 6.27
CA GLY A 91 3.56 -16.23 5.34
C GLY A 91 2.53 -15.10 5.21
N LEU A 92 1.26 -15.35 5.55
CA LEU A 92 0.19 -14.33 5.53
C LEU A 92 0.54 -13.11 6.39
N VAL A 93 1.35 -13.30 7.43
CA VAL A 93 1.68 -12.22 8.37
C VAL A 93 2.59 -11.16 7.73
N ALA A 94 3.32 -11.50 6.67
CA ALA A 94 4.04 -10.54 5.84
C ALA A 94 3.08 -9.49 5.23
N VAL A 95 1.89 -9.93 4.79
CA VAL A 95 0.85 -9.04 4.28
C VAL A 95 0.36 -8.12 5.39
N VAL A 96 0.14 -8.65 6.60
CA VAL A 96 -0.34 -7.87 7.75
C VAL A 96 0.62 -6.74 8.11
N ILE A 97 1.93 -7.02 8.19
CA ILE A 97 2.93 -5.99 8.54
C ILE A 97 2.96 -4.90 7.46
N GLY A 98 3.12 -5.28 6.19
CA GLY A 98 3.16 -4.32 5.09
C GLY A 98 1.89 -3.49 4.99
N PHE A 99 0.73 -4.12 5.17
CA PHE A 99 -0.57 -3.47 5.19
C PHE A 99 -0.70 -2.46 6.32
N LEU A 100 -0.37 -2.84 7.55
CA LEU A 100 -0.48 -1.97 8.73
C LEU A 100 0.48 -0.78 8.65
N VAL A 101 1.70 -0.99 8.17
CA VAL A 101 2.68 0.10 7.96
C VAL A 101 2.20 1.05 6.87
N GLY A 102 1.73 0.52 5.73
CA GLY A 102 1.21 1.33 4.64
C GLY A 102 -0.03 2.12 5.04
N GLN A 103 -0.99 1.48 5.72
CA GLN A 103 -2.19 2.15 6.24
C GLN A 103 -1.85 3.19 7.30
N GLY A 104 -0.96 2.87 8.24
CA GLY A 104 -0.50 3.81 9.25
C GLY A 104 0.14 5.05 8.61
N THR A 105 1.02 4.85 7.63
CA THR A 105 1.64 5.92 6.86
C THR A 105 0.59 6.81 6.19
N ALA A 106 -0.31 6.22 5.41
CA ALA A 106 -1.32 6.96 4.65
C ALA A 106 -2.34 7.67 5.55
N ARG A 107 -2.78 7.02 6.63
CA ARG A 107 -3.79 7.56 7.55
C ARG A 107 -3.26 8.75 8.35
N PHE A 108 -2.00 8.71 8.77
CA PHE A 108 -1.36 9.80 9.50
C PHE A 108 -0.82 10.90 8.59
N ALA A 109 -0.57 10.60 7.30
CA ALA A 109 -0.35 11.61 6.27
C ALA A 109 -1.63 12.39 5.90
N GLY A 110 -2.80 12.06 6.48
CA GLY A 110 -4.07 12.72 6.20
C GLY A 110 -4.74 12.24 4.90
N GLY A 111 -4.48 11.01 4.47
CA GLY A 111 -4.99 10.46 3.21
C GLY A 111 -4.20 10.89 1.97
N LYS A 112 -3.14 11.69 2.16
CA LYS A 112 -2.23 12.14 1.11
C LYS A 112 -1.40 10.98 0.57
N ARG A 113 -1.00 11.08 -0.71
CA ARG A 113 -0.27 10.02 -1.42
C ARG A 113 0.87 10.62 -2.23
N SER A 114 2.09 10.15 -1.99
CA SER A 114 3.29 10.61 -2.69
C SER A 114 4.35 9.52 -2.75
N VAL A 115 5.30 9.65 -3.68
CA VAL A 115 6.43 8.72 -3.80
C VAL A 115 7.29 8.71 -2.52
N GLY A 116 7.45 9.87 -1.86
CA GLY A 116 8.17 9.97 -0.59
C GLY A 116 7.52 9.15 0.53
N LEU A 117 6.19 9.14 0.61
CA LEU A 117 5.45 8.29 1.56
C LEU A 117 5.61 6.80 1.26
N GLN A 118 5.73 6.41 -0.02
CA GLN A 118 6.04 5.03 -0.38
C GLN A 118 7.41 4.61 0.13
N ALA A 119 8.43 5.46 -0.05
CA ALA A 119 9.78 5.17 0.43
C ALA A 119 9.82 5.03 1.96
N VAL A 120 9.16 5.93 2.69
CA VAL A 120 9.04 5.86 4.16
C VAL A 120 8.35 4.57 4.59
N SER A 121 7.21 4.25 4.00
CA SER A 121 6.42 3.06 4.33
C SER A 121 7.23 1.78 4.09
N VAL A 122 7.92 1.67 2.94
CA VAL A 122 8.79 0.52 2.66
C VAL A 122 9.95 0.43 3.64
N ALA A 123 10.65 1.54 3.93
CA ALA A 123 11.77 1.54 4.87
C ALA A 123 11.34 1.05 6.25
N VAL A 124 10.23 1.58 6.77
CA VAL A 124 9.69 1.17 8.07
C VAL A 124 9.16 -0.26 8.03
N GLY A 125 8.53 -0.69 6.94
CA GLY A 125 8.02 -2.06 6.76
C GLY A 125 9.15 -3.09 6.76
N VAL A 126 10.21 -2.83 6.00
CA VAL A 126 11.42 -3.66 5.96
C VAL A 126 12.05 -3.76 7.35
N LEU A 127 12.27 -2.63 8.03
CA LEU A 127 12.83 -2.62 9.38
C LEU A 127 11.95 -3.40 10.37
N SER A 128 10.63 -3.20 10.31
CA SER A 128 9.66 -3.91 11.15
C SER A 128 9.73 -5.42 10.92
N PHE A 129 9.78 -5.86 9.66
CA PHE A 129 9.94 -7.27 9.32
C PHE A 129 11.24 -7.86 9.89
N LEU A 130 12.37 -7.17 9.74
CA LEU A 130 13.65 -7.64 10.27
C LEU A 130 13.64 -7.74 11.80
N VAL A 131 13.05 -6.76 12.49
CA VAL A 131 12.86 -6.81 13.94
C VAL A 131 11.99 -7.99 14.35
N ALA A 132 10.91 -8.27 13.63
CA ALA A 132 10.05 -9.40 13.94
C ALA A 132 10.76 -10.75 13.69
N VAL A 133 11.53 -10.89 12.61
CA VAL A 133 12.38 -12.07 12.37
C VAL A 133 13.37 -12.25 13.53
N TYR A 134 14.00 -11.16 13.97
CA TYR A 134 14.92 -11.19 15.11
C TYR A 134 14.22 -11.70 16.37
N LEU A 135 13.07 -11.12 16.73
CA LEU A 135 12.33 -11.50 17.94
C LEU A 135 11.91 -12.97 17.93
N VAL A 136 11.42 -13.46 16.79
CA VAL A 136 11.06 -14.87 16.60
C VAL A 136 12.29 -15.77 16.78
N ASN A 137 13.37 -15.49 16.06
CA ASN A 137 14.60 -16.29 16.15
C ASN A 137 15.17 -16.24 17.58
N MET A 138 15.21 -15.06 18.20
CA MET A 138 15.65 -14.88 19.59
C MET A 138 14.86 -15.76 20.56
N THR A 139 13.52 -15.78 20.45
CA THR A 139 12.68 -16.61 21.33
C THR A 139 12.98 -18.10 21.17
N PHE A 140 13.07 -18.59 19.93
CA PHE A 140 13.35 -20.01 19.68
C PHE A 140 14.77 -20.41 20.07
N ILE A 141 15.77 -19.55 19.84
CA ILE A 141 17.15 -19.81 20.27
C ILE A 141 17.20 -19.86 21.79
N ASN A 142 16.56 -18.90 22.49
CA ASN A 142 16.52 -18.91 23.94
C ASN A 142 15.85 -20.17 24.50
N GLU A 143 14.72 -20.62 23.93
CA GLU A 143 14.08 -21.88 24.29
C GLU A 143 15.03 -23.07 24.11
N ALA A 144 15.75 -23.15 22.99
CA ALA A 144 16.71 -24.22 22.72
C ALA A 144 17.91 -24.19 23.70
N LEU A 145 18.39 -23.00 24.07
CA LEU A 145 19.45 -22.85 25.06
C LEU A 145 19.02 -23.29 26.46
N VAL A 146 17.75 -23.01 26.85
CA VAL A 146 17.21 -23.49 28.14
C VAL A 146 17.26 -25.02 28.17
N GLN A 147 16.82 -25.66 27.08
CA GLN A 147 16.80 -27.12 26.96
C GLN A 147 18.21 -27.75 27.02
N ARG A 148 19.24 -27.01 26.59
CA ARG A 148 20.65 -27.43 26.67
C ARG A 148 21.31 -27.16 28.03
N GLY A 149 20.59 -26.54 28.98
CA GLY A 149 21.14 -26.17 30.28
C GLY A 149 22.08 -24.97 30.24
N GLU A 150 22.12 -24.21 29.14
CA GLU A 150 22.95 -23.00 29.05
C GLU A 150 22.31 -21.83 29.81
N SER A 151 23.15 -21.06 30.50
CA SER A 151 22.73 -19.90 31.31
C SER A 151 22.67 -18.59 30.51
N TRP A 152 23.35 -18.53 29.36
CA TRP A 152 23.34 -17.35 28.50
C TRP A 152 22.02 -17.21 27.74
N ARG A 153 21.58 -15.97 27.51
CA ARG A 153 20.36 -15.63 26.78
C ARG A 153 20.61 -14.51 25.79
N MET A 154 19.93 -14.58 24.66
CA MET A 154 19.82 -13.46 23.73
C MET A 154 18.83 -12.45 24.30
N THR A 155 19.23 -11.18 24.33
CA THR A 155 18.45 -10.08 24.90
C THR A 155 17.81 -9.22 23.82
N PHE A 156 16.68 -8.58 24.15
CA PHE A 156 16.13 -7.48 23.38
C PHE A 156 16.15 -6.22 24.25
N PRO A 157 16.75 -5.09 23.79
CA PRO A 157 17.38 -4.88 22.48
C PRO A 157 18.67 -5.69 22.29
N PRO A 158 19.09 -5.94 21.02
CA PRO A 158 20.34 -6.64 20.72
C PRO A 158 21.55 -5.88 21.27
N ALA A 159 22.54 -6.60 21.79
CA ALA A 159 23.76 -5.99 22.34
C ALA A 159 24.62 -5.29 21.27
N SER A 160 24.52 -5.71 20.01
CA SER A 160 25.21 -5.11 18.87
C SER A 160 24.46 -5.34 17.55
N LEU A 161 24.75 -4.53 16.53
CA LEU A 161 24.21 -4.73 15.18
C LEU A 161 24.71 -6.03 14.54
N ASP A 162 25.93 -6.45 14.86
CA ASP A 162 26.48 -7.74 14.42
C ASP A 162 25.66 -8.92 14.98
N MET A 163 25.31 -8.87 16.27
CA MET A 163 24.44 -9.87 16.89
C MET A 163 23.05 -9.89 16.23
N PHE A 164 22.47 -8.72 15.98
CA PHE A 164 21.20 -8.62 15.27
C PHE A 164 21.25 -9.28 13.89
N TYR A 165 22.26 -8.94 13.09
CA TYR A 165 22.45 -9.49 11.76
C TYR A 165 22.63 -11.01 11.79
N LYS A 166 23.51 -11.51 12.67
CA LYS A 166 23.74 -12.96 12.84
C LYS A 166 22.44 -13.68 13.20
N VAL A 167 21.70 -13.17 14.19
CA VAL A 167 20.44 -13.79 14.63
C VAL A 167 19.41 -13.80 13.50
N VAL A 168 19.28 -12.71 12.74
CA VAL A 168 18.38 -12.66 11.57
C VAL A 168 18.81 -13.64 10.49
N ALA A 169 20.11 -13.70 10.19
CA ALA A 169 20.71 -14.48 9.10
C ALA A 169 20.63 -16.00 9.31
N ILE A 170 20.66 -16.50 10.56
CA ILE A 170 20.68 -17.94 10.90
C ILE A 170 19.60 -18.74 10.15
N ASN A 171 18.41 -18.16 9.97
CA ASN A 171 17.31 -18.81 9.28
C ASN A 171 16.73 -17.91 8.19
N PHE A 172 17.58 -17.15 7.50
CA PHE A 172 17.16 -16.27 6.42
C PHE A 172 17.20 -17.00 5.09
N GLY A 173 16.21 -17.88 4.88
CA GLY A 173 16.04 -18.61 3.63
C GLY A 173 15.24 -17.83 2.57
N ILE A 174 15.09 -18.46 1.39
CA ILE A 174 14.31 -17.94 0.25
C ILE A 174 12.90 -17.51 0.67
N MET A 175 12.25 -18.26 1.57
CA MET A 175 10.92 -17.93 2.07
C MET A 175 10.86 -16.56 2.77
N LYS A 176 11.86 -16.20 3.57
CA LYS A 176 11.89 -14.88 4.25
C LYS A 176 12.20 -13.75 3.26
N LEU A 177 12.93 -14.02 2.19
CA LEU A 177 13.09 -13.07 1.08
C LEU A 177 11.76 -12.82 0.37
N VAL A 178 10.97 -13.88 0.11
CA VAL A 178 9.63 -13.74 -0.46
C VAL A 178 8.74 -12.92 0.46
N PHE A 179 8.74 -13.21 1.77
CA PHE A 179 7.96 -12.44 2.74
C PHE A 179 8.40 -10.98 2.83
N LEU A 180 9.70 -10.71 2.81
CA LEU A 180 10.23 -9.36 2.75
C LEU A 180 9.74 -8.62 1.49
N GLY A 181 9.73 -9.29 0.35
CA GLY A 181 9.18 -8.77 -0.90
C GLY A 181 7.70 -8.43 -0.79
N ILE A 182 6.90 -9.30 -0.16
CA ILE A 182 5.47 -9.06 0.10
C ILE A 182 5.29 -7.84 1.02
N VAL A 183 6.02 -7.76 2.13
CA VAL A 183 5.97 -6.61 3.05
C VAL A 183 6.28 -5.32 2.30
N ALA A 184 7.36 -5.30 1.51
CA ALA A 184 7.75 -4.14 0.74
C ALA A 184 6.70 -3.77 -0.32
N TYR A 185 6.12 -4.76 -1.00
CA TYR A 185 5.07 -4.53 -1.99
C TYR A 185 3.80 -3.91 -1.38
N GLU A 186 3.30 -4.49 -0.29
CA GLU A 186 2.11 -3.99 0.42
C GLU A 186 2.35 -2.60 1.01
N ALA A 187 3.51 -2.39 1.63
CA ALA A 187 3.91 -1.09 2.15
C ALA A 187 4.05 -0.03 1.05
N TRP A 188 4.45 -0.42 -0.17
CA TRP A 188 4.59 0.47 -1.31
C TRP A 188 3.27 0.84 -1.97
N ILE A 189 2.36 -0.12 -2.15
CA ILE A 189 1.15 0.08 -2.98
C ILE A 189 0.13 0.99 -2.30
N ILE A 190 0.03 0.95 -0.97
CA ILE A 190 -0.97 1.70 -0.19
C ILE A 190 -0.79 3.23 -0.30
N PRO A 191 0.41 3.81 -0.07
CA PRO A 191 0.64 5.25 -0.22
C PRO A 191 0.88 5.72 -1.67
N ARG A 192 0.64 4.87 -2.68
CA ARG A 192 0.98 5.15 -4.09
C ARG A 192 0.21 6.36 -4.66
N PRO A 193 0.89 7.33 -5.29
CA PRO A 193 0.23 8.46 -5.92
C PRO A 193 -0.62 8.02 -7.11
N VAL A 194 -1.76 8.67 -7.30
CA VAL A 194 -2.66 8.46 -8.44
C VAL A 194 -2.03 9.09 -9.68
N LYS A 195 -1.75 8.28 -10.71
CA LYS A 195 -1.27 8.77 -12.01
C LYS A 195 -2.46 9.07 -12.91
N LEU A 196 -2.57 10.29 -13.39
CA LEU A 196 -3.55 10.65 -14.41
C LEU A 196 -3.03 10.24 -15.80
N PRO A 197 -3.91 9.78 -16.72
CA PRO A 197 -3.54 9.54 -18.11
C PRO A 197 -2.93 10.81 -18.72
N LYS A 198 -1.85 10.65 -19.48
CA LYS A 198 -1.30 11.75 -20.29
C LYS A 198 -2.34 12.14 -21.36
N PRO A 199 -2.46 13.43 -21.70
CA PRO A 199 -3.37 13.91 -22.73
C PRO A 199 -3.10 13.23 -24.08
#